data_AF-A0A090QII5-F1
#
_entry.id   AF-A0A090QII5-F1
#
_cell.length_a   1.000
_cell.length_b   1.000
_cell.length_c   1.000
_cell.angle_alpha   90.00
_cell.angle_beta   90.00
_cell.angle_gamma   90.00
#
_symmetry.space_group_name_H-M   'P 1'
#
loop_
_entity.id
_entity.type
_entity.pdbx_description
1 polymer ?
#
loop_
_entity_poly.entity_id
_entity_poly.type
_entity_poly.pdbx_seq_one_letter_code
_entity_poly.pdbx_strand_id
1 'polypeptide(L)'
;MKKVHGLLLLLAVILTAASCEDKYADAPDGIYAEIVTDKGTMLAELYYEAAPLTVANYVALAEGNHPQLGVDSLKGKPYYDGLLFHRVMKDFMIQGGDYTGTGSGT
;
A
#
# COMPACT_ATOMS: atom_id res chain seq x y z
N MET A 1 -43.21 15.44 0.49
CA MET A 1 -41.76 15.70 0.70
C MET A 1 -41.12 14.79 1.74
N LYS A 2 -41.71 14.60 2.94
CA LYS A 2 -41.14 13.75 4.02
C LYS A 2 -40.94 12.27 3.62
N LYS A 3 -41.88 11.66 2.88
CA LYS A 3 -41.75 10.28 2.37
C LYS A 3 -40.61 10.09 1.35
N VAL A 4 -40.37 11.11 0.51
CA VAL A 4 -39.29 11.10 -0.49
C VAL A 4 -37.92 11.25 0.18
N HIS A 5 -37.82 12.11 1.20
CA HIS A 5 -36.59 12.23 2.01
C HIS A 5 -36.30 10.95 2.80
N GLY A 6 -37.32 10.29 3.36
CA GLY A 6 -37.17 9.01 4.03
C GLY A 6 -36.70 7.89 3.09
N LEU A 7 -37.21 7.85 1.85
CA LEU A 7 -36.78 6.87 0.85
C LEU A 7 -35.34 7.12 0.37
N LEU A 8 -34.96 8.38 0.18
CA LEU A 8 -33.58 8.76 -0.16
C LEU A 8 -32.58 8.42 0.95
N LEU A 9 -32.96 8.63 2.22
CA LEU A 9 -32.14 8.25 3.37
C LEU A 9 -31.99 6.73 3.48
N LEU A 10 -33.05 5.98 3.24
CA LEU A 10 -33.01 4.51 3.25
C LEU A 10 -32.12 3.97 2.12
N LEU A 11 -32.21 4.56 0.92
CA LEU A 11 -31.39 4.18 -0.23
C LEU A 11 -29.90 4.48 0.03
N ALA A 12 -29.58 5.61 0.64
CA ALA A 12 -28.21 5.97 1.01
C ALA A 12 -27.60 4.99 2.03
N VAL A 13 -28.38 4.55 3.02
CA VAL A 13 -27.94 3.55 4.01
C VAL A 13 -27.68 2.17 3.37
N ILE A 14 -28.54 1.77 2.43
CA ILE A 14 -28.36 0.50 1.68
C ILE A 14 -27.10 0.56 0.80
N LEU A 15 -26.86 1.69 0.13
CA LEU A 15 -25.65 1.93 -0.68
C LEU A 15 -24.36 1.87 0.15
N THR A 16 -24.37 2.41 1.37
CA THR A 16 -23.20 2.32 2.28
C THR A 16 -22.96 0.91 2.80
N ALA A 17 -24.01 0.11 3.03
CA ALA A 17 -23.87 -1.26 3.53
C ALA A 17 -23.36 -2.23 2.44
N ALA A 18 -23.63 -1.96 1.17
CA ALA A 18 -23.15 -2.77 0.04
C ALA A 18 -21.69 -2.51 -0.35
N SER A 19 -21.04 -1.50 0.25
CA SER A 19 -19.69 -1.07 -0.15
C SER A 19 -18.54 -1.85 0.53
N CYS A 20 -18.82 -2.67 1.54
CA CYS A 20 -17.78 -3.47 2.20
C CYS A 20 -17.61 -4.80 1.48
N GLU A 21 -16.75 -4.84 0.46
CA GLU A 21 -16.09 -6.07 0.03
C GLU A 21 -14.71 -6.13 0.68
N ASP A 22 -14.52 -7.04 1.63
CA ASP A 22 -13.19 -7.37 2.15
C ASP A 22 -12.44 -8.20 1.11
N LYS A 23 -11.62 -7.50 0.34
CA LYS A 23 -10.84 -8.04 -0.79
C LYS A 23 -9.94 -9.23 -0.41
N TYR A 24 -9.61 -9.35 0.88
CA TYR A 24 -8.75 -10.39 1.45
C TYR A 24 -9.34 -11.04 2.70
N ALA A 25 -10.65 -11.32 2.71
CA ALA A 25 -11.37 -11.89 3.86
C ALA A 25 -10.78 -13.22 4.40
N ASP A 26 -10.07 -13.98 3.55
CA ASP A 26 -9.46 -15.26 3.91
C ASP A 26 -7.97 -15.15 4.33
N ALA A 27 -7.39 -13.95 4.33
CA ALA A 27 -6.00 -13.77 4.74
C ALA A 27 -5.86 -13.99 6.26
N PRO A 28 -4.84 -14.75 6.72
CA PRO A 28 -4.56 -14.89 8.14
C PRO A 28 -4.27 -13.53 8.81
N ASP A 29 -4.46 -13.45 10.13
CA ASP A 29 -4.04 -12.28 10.92
C ASP A 29 -2.56 -11.97 10.70
N GLY A 30 -2.24 -10.73 10.34
CA GLY A 30 -0.87 -10.33 10.02
C GLY A 30 -0.77 -8.91 9.49
N ILE A 31 0.44 -8.51 9.09
CA ILE A 31 0.70 -7.24 8.41
C ILE A 31 0.91 -7.54 6.93
N TYR A 32 0.19 -6.81 6.07
CA TYR A 32 0.26 -6.98 4.63
C TYR A 32 0.53 -5.65 3.93
N ALA A 33 1.15 -5.72 2.76
CA ALA A 33 1.35 -4.60 1.87
C ALA A 33 0.74 -4.89 0.50
N GLU A 34 -0.21 -4.04 0.08
CA GLU A 34 -0.61 -3.98 -1.33
C GLU A 34 0.41 -3.17 -2.11
N ILE A 35 1.05 -3.80 -3.08
CA ILE A 35 1.95 -3.16 -4.05
C ILE A 35 1.17 -2.99 -5.33
N VAL A 36 0.61 -1.80 -5.53
CA VAL A 36 -0.20 -1.45 -6.70
C VAL A 36 0.70 -0.94 -7.82
N THR A 37 0.65 -1.60 -8.97
CA THR A 37 1.46 -1.28 -10.15
C THR A 37 0.59 -1.13 -11.40
N ASP A 38 1.17 -0.61 -12.48
CA ASP A 38 0.52 -0.58 -13.80
C ASP A 38 0.33 -1.98 -14.41
N LYS A 39 0.97 -3.02 -13.85
CA LYS A 39 0.84 -4.43 -14.25
C LYS A 39 -0.07 -5.25 -13.33
N GLY A 40 -0.69 -4.62 -12.33
CA GLY A 40 -1.57 -5.28 -11.37
C GLY A 40 -1.14 -5.06 -9.92
N THR A 41 -1.91 -5.65 -9.00
CA THR A 41 -1.66 -5.57 -7.56
C THR A 41 -1.00 -6.86 -7.08
N MET A 42 0.07 -6.72 -6.30
CA MET A 42 0.68 -7.81 -5.55
C MET A 42 0.35 -7.61 -4.07
N LEU A 43 0.00 -8.69 -3.36
CA LEU A 43 -0.16 -8.67 -1.91
C LEU A 43 1.05 -9.38 -1.28
N ALA A 44 1.78 -8.68 -0.42
CA ALA A 44 2.91 -9.23 0.32
C ALA A 44 2.57 -9.35 1.80
N GLU A 45 2.72 -10.55 2.38
CA GLU A 45 2.73 -10.75 3.83
C GLU A 45 4.08 -10.32 4.41
N LEU A 46 4.04 -9.53 5.48
CA LEU A 46 5.23 -9.01 6.15
C LEU A 46 5.47 -9.75 7.47
N TYR A 47 6.51 -10.57 7.50
CA TYR A 47 6.90 -11.38 8.66
C TYR A 47 7.56 -10.55 9.78
N TYR A 48 6.77 -9.72 10.47
CA TYR A 48 7.25 -8.80 11.50
C TYR A 48 7.85 -9.51 12.72
N GLU A 49 7.43 -10.74 13.03
CA GLU A 49 8.01 -11.51 14.12
C GLU A 49 9.45 -11.95 13.83
N ALA A 50 9.73 -12.31 12.58
CA ALA A 50 11.04 -12.77 12.15
C ALA A 50 11.99 -11.60 11.82
N ALA A 51 11.48 -10.52 11.24
CA ALA A 51 12.26 -9.37 10.78
C ALA A 51 11.66 -8.02 11.21
N PRO A 52 11.52 -7.76 12.52
CA PRO A 52 10.76 -6.61 13.04
C PRO A 52 11.29 -5.26 12.56
N LEU A 53 12.61 -5.08 12.55
CA LEU A 53 13.21 -3.81 12.11
C LEU A 53 13.02 -3.57 10.61
N THR A 54 13.13 -4.62 9.80
CA THR A 54 12.93 -4.52 8.35
C THR A 54 11.48 -4.20 8.01
N VAL A 55 10.53 -4.88 8.67
CA VAL A 55 9.10 -4.62 8.48
C VAL A 55 8.73 -3.22 8.97
N ALA A 56 9.19 -2.82 10.15
CA ALA A 56 8.95 -1.47 10.67
C ALA A 56 9.50 -0.38 9.73
N ASN A 57 10.71 -0.57 9.19
CA ASN A 57 11.29 0.33 8.20
C ASN A 57 10.45 0.41 6.92
N TYR A 58 10.06 -0.75 6.37
CA TYR A 58 9.25 -0.82 5.16
C TYR A 58 7.89 -0.12 5.34
N VAL A 59 7.18 -0.40 6.43
CA VAL A 59 5.89 0.22 6.76
C VAL A 59 6.05 1.73 6.92
N ALA A 60 7.05 2.18 7.68
CA ALA A 60 7.29 3.61 7.88
C ALA A 60 7.61 4.35 6.57
N LEU A 61 8.33 3.73 5.63
CA LEU A 61 8.56 4.29 4.29
C LEU A 61 7.28 4.29 3.45
N ALA A 62 6.54 3.19 3.43
CA ALA A 62 5.30 3.05 2.68
C ALA A 62 4.23 4.06 3.12
N GLU A 63 4.11 4.31 4.42
CA GLU A 63 3.15 5.28 4.97
C GLU A 63 3.66 6.73 4.97
N GLY A 64 4.95 6.95 4.65
CA GLY A 64 5.56 8.29 4.69
C GLY A 64 5.90 8.81 6.08
N ASN A 65 5.94 7.92 7.07
CA ASN A 65 6.20 8.21 8.48
C ASN A 65 7.67 7.99 8.89
N HIS A 66 8.57 7.67 7.94
CA HIS A 66 9.96 7.37 8.26
C HIS A 66 10.70 8.60 8.83
N PRO A 67 11.23 8.53 10.07
CA PRO A 67 11.72 9.71 10.80
C PRO A 67 13.03 10.29 10.25
N GLN A 68 13.79 9.50 9.50
CA GLN A 68 15.14 9.82 9.04
C GLN A 68 15.27 9.67 7.52
N LEU A 69 14.24 10.09 6.78
CA LEU A 69 14.32 10.08 5.33
C LEU A 69 15.32 11.14 4.83
N GLY A 70 16.35 10.72 4.11
CA GLY A 70 17.43 11.59 3.61
C GLY A 70 17.03 12.49 2.43
N VAL A 71 15.83 12.30 1.88
CA VAL A 71 15.32 13.06 0.73
C VAL A 71 14.21 14.01 1.21
N ASP A 72 14.55 15.28 1.44
CA ASP A 72 13.65 16.28 2.02
C ASP A 72 12.32 16.45 1.25
N SER A 73 12.34 16.31 -0.08
CA SER A 73 11.14 16.45 -0.92
C SER A 73 10.08 15.37 -0.70
N LEU A 74 10.45 14.28 -0.04
CA LEU A 74 9.62 13.10 0.21
C LEU A 74 9.18 12.95 1.67
N LYS A 75 9.66 13.81 2.58
CA LYS A 75 9.24 13.75 3.98
C LYS A 75 7.72 13.93 4.10
N GLY A 76 7.09 13.04 4.86
CA GLY A 76 5.63 13.04 5.07
C GLY A 76 4.82 12.54 3.87
N LYS A 77 5.45 11.86 2.89
CA LYS A 77 4.78 11.27 1.73
C LYS A 77 5.12 9.78 1.62
N PRO A 78 4.18 8.93 1.14
CA PRO A 78 4.48 7.55 0.79
C PRO A 78 5.71 7.44 -0.11
N TYR A 79 6.77 6.80 0.36
CA TYR A 79 8.07 6.81 -0.31
C TYR A 79 8.07 6.01 -1.62
N TYR A 80 7.32 4.90 -1.66
CA TYR A 80 7.33 3.96 -2.79
C TYR A 80 6.43 4.37 -3.96
N ASP A 81 5.61 5.42 -3.80
CA ASP A 81 4.68 5.86 -4.83
C ASP A 81 5.42 6.41 -6.05
N GLY A 82 5.08 5.88 -7.22
CA GLY A 82 5.67 6.28 -8.50
C GLY A 82 7.08 5.73 -8.77
N LEU A 83 7.61 4.86 -7.89
CA LEU A 83 8.90 4.23 -8.13
C LEU A 83 8.84 3.15 -9.21
N LEU A 84 9.99 2.93 -9.85
CA LEU A 84 10.16 1.90 -10.87
C LEU A 84 10.76 0.63 -10.28
N PHE A 85 10.37 -0.51 -10.86
CA PHE A 85 11.24 -1.70 -10.86
C PHE A 85 12.36 -1.47 -11.87
N HIS A 86 13.45 -0.83 -11.42
CA HIS A 86 14.57 -0.43 -12.26
C HIS A 86 15.42 -1.61 -12.75
N ARG A 87 15.24 -2.81 -12.17
CA ARG A 87 15.92 -4.02 -12.63
C ARG A 87 14.96 -5.21 -12.67
N VAL A 88 14.87 -5.83 -13.85
CA VAL A 88 14.01 -6.99 -14.12
C VAL A 88 14.86 -8.06 -14.79
N MET A 89 15.01 -9.21 -14.13
CA MET A 89 15.75 -10.36 -14.63
C MET A 89 14.83 -11.56 -14.70
N LYS A 90 14.56 -12.00 -15.94
CA LYS A 90 13.72 -13.17 -16.20
C LYS A 90 14.28 -14.39 -15.47
N ASP A 91 13.38 -15.15 -14.85
CA ASP A 91 13.70 -16.38 -14.11
C ASP A 91 14.63 -16.15 -12.90
N PHE A 92 14.70 -14.91 -12.39
CA PHE A 92 15.47 -14.57 -11.21
C PHE A 92 14.70 -13.65 -10.25
N MET A 93 14.62 -12.34 -10.55
CA MET A 93 13.98 -11.37 -9.65
C MET A 93 13.63 -10.04 -10.34
N ILE A 94 12.79 -9.26 -9.66
CA ILE A 94 12.58 -7.84 -9.89
C ILE A 94 13.09 -7.05 -8.67
N GLN A 95 13.70 -5.89 -8.92
CA GLN A 95 14.23 -5.00 -7.89
C GLN A 95 13.72 -3.58 -8.14
N GLY A 96 13.20 -2.98 -7.06
CA GLY A 96 12.67 -1.61 -7.03
C GLY A 96 13.11 -0.91 -5.74
N GLY A 97 12.33 0.07 -5.28
CA GLY A 97 12.57 0.76 -4.02
C GLY A 97 13.66 1.84 -4.05
N ASP A 98 14.12 2.24 -5.24
CA ASP A 98 15.06 3.34 -5.43
C ASP A 98 14.34 4.55 -6.02
N TYR A 99 14.27 5.64 -5.25
CA TYR A 99 13.68 6.91 -5.69
C TYR A 99 14.35 7.52 -6.93
N THR A 100 15.64 7.27 -7.12
CA THR A 100 16.38 7.75 -8.30
C THR A 100 16.19 6.86 -9.53
N GLY A 101 15.75 5.61 -9.32
CA GLY A 101 15.61 4.59 -10.37
C GLY A 101 16.93 4.11 -10.96
N THR A 102 18.08 4.41 -10.35
CA THR A 102 19.42 4.08 -10.88
C THR A 102 19.97 2.76 -10.35
N GLY A 103 19.38 2.22 -9.27
CA GLY A 103 19.90 1.10 -8.48
C GLY A 103 20.92 1.51 -7.42
N SER A 104 21.13 2.81 -7.21
CA SER A 104 22.14 3.36 -6.27
C SER A 104 21.57 4.41 -5.30
N GLY A 105 20.25 4.48 -5.14
CA GLY A 105 19.62 5.38 -4.18
C GLY A 105 20.16 5.20 -2.76
N THR A 106 20.37 6.33 -2.07
CA THR A 106 20.84 6.42 -0.68
C THR A 106 19.82 7.15 0.18
#